data_AF-A0A2R6P3F6-F1
#
_entry.id   AF-A0A2R6P3F6-F1
#
_cell.length_a   1.000
_cell.length_b   1.000
_cell.length_c   1.000
_cell.angle_alpha   90.00
_cell.angle_beta   90.00
_cell.angle_gamma   90.00
#
_symmetry.space_group_name_H-M   'P 1'
#
loop_
_entity.id
_entity.type
_entity.pdbx_description
1 polymer ?
#
loop_
_entity_poly.entity_id
_entity_poly.type
_entity_poly.pdbx_seq_one_letter_code
_entity_poly.pdbx_strand_id
1 'polypeptide(L)'
;MLHYTSGGQFKIPEVIRGPGSVGRHLGAEHSQRLESYFQSIPRIQMVSCPTPYNAKGLMKAAIWSGNPIVLFEHVLLYNLKEWIPDEEYVLSLEES
;
A
#
# COMPACT_ATOMS: atom_id res chain seq x y z
N MET A 1 5.17 -15.91 5.14
CA MET A 1 5.62 -17.32 5.35
C MET A 1 4.45 -18.31 5.34
N LEU A 2 3.34 -18.06 6.07
CA LEU A 2 2.19 -18.98 6.19
C LEU A 2 1.63 -19.54 4.87
N HIS A 3 1.39 -18.70 3.85
CA HIS A 3 0.91 -19.19 2.54
C HIS A 3 1.92 -20.14 1.86
N TYR A 4 3.22 -19.90 2.01
CA TYR A 4 4.25 -20.77 1.44
C TYR A 4 4.40 -22.08 2.22
N THR A 5 4.54 -22.00 3.55
CA THR A 5 4.77 -23.19 4.40
C THR A 5 3.55 -24.10 4.49
N SER A 6 2.35 -23.58 4.27
CA SER A 6 1.12 -24.38 4.19
C SER A 6 0.88 -25.02 2.82
N GLY A 7 1.79 -24.84 1.83
CA GLY A 7 1.56 -25.32 0.47
C GLY A 7 0.35 -24.67 -0.20
N GLY A 8 0.03 -23.42 0.15
CA GLY A 8 -1.12 -22.68 -0.40
C GLY A 8 -2.47 -22.96 0.27
N GLN A 9 -2.51 -23.75 1.35
CA GLN A 9 -3.77 -24.03 2.07
C GLN A 9 -4.32 -22.81 2.81
N PHE A 10 -3.44 -21.89 3.27
CA PHE A 10 -3.85 -20.66 3.95
C PHE A 10 -3.50 -19.43 3.13
N LYS A 11 -4.51 -18.60 2.82
CA LYS A 11 -4.34 -17.27 2.24
C LYS A 11 -4.17 -16.22 3.33
N ILE A 12 -3.55 -15.08 2.99
CA ILE A 12 -3.38 -13.93 3.89
C ILE A 12 -3.92 -12.69 3.17
N PRO A 13 -5.25 -12.51 3.12
CA PRO A 13 -5.88 -11.39 2.41
C PRO A 13 -5.88 -10.13 3.30
N GLU A 14 -4.70 -9.67 3.70
CA GLU A 14 -4.54 -8.55 4.64
C GLU A 14 -3.91 -7.35 3.94
N VAL A 15 -4.45 -6.16 4.19
CA VAL A 15 -3.89 -4.89 3.70
C VAL A 15 -3.46 -4.06 4.90
N ILE A 16 -2.15 -3.98 5.12
CA ILE A 16 -1.56 -3.10 6.13
C ILE A 16 -1.30 -1.77 5.45
N ARG A 17 -2.05 -0.75 5.84
CA ARG A 17 -1.86 0.62 5.34
C ARG A 17 -1.27 1.51 6.41
N GLY A 18 -0.51 2.51 5.98
CA GLY A 18 -0.02 3.52 6.91
C GLY A 18 0.68 4.67 6.22
N PRO A 19 0.87 5.76 6.98
CA PRO A 19 1.69 6.87 6.55
C PRO A 19 3.13 6.41 6.32
N GLY A 20 3.62 6.53 5.09
CA GLY A 20 5.01 6.37 4.72
C GLY A 20 5.68 7.72 4.48
N SER A 21 7.02 7.71 4.51
CA SER A 21 7.88 8.87 4.20
C SER A 21 7.86 10.00 5.26
N VAL A 22 8.75 10.97 5.05
CA VAL A 22 9.02 12.08 5.97
C VAL A 22 7.87 13.09 5.94
N GLY A 23 7.28 13.38 7.10
CA GLY A 23 6.36 14.50 7.30
C GLY A 23 7.07 15.76 7.79
N ARG A 24 6.33 16.86 7.98
CA ARG A 24 6.88 18.10 8.54
C ARG A 24 6.95 18.02 10.07
N HIS A 25 8.15 18.13 10.63
CA HIS A 25 8.41 18.23 12.07
C HIS A 25 7.97 17.03 12.93
N LEU A 26 7.93 15.82 12.36
CA LEU A 26 7.45 14.63 13.09
C LEU A 26 8.54 13.94 13.93
N GLY A 27 9.81 14.35 13.83
CA GLY A 27 10.92 13.72 14.55
C GLY A 27 11.39 12.39 13.94
N ALA A 28 12.34 11.74 14.59
CA ALA A 28 13.07 10.58 14.04
C ALA A 28 12.21 9.31 13.90
N GLU A 29 11.30 9.04 14.84
CA GLU A 29 10.49 7.82 14.86
C GLU A 29 9.26 7.88 13.94
N HIS A 30 8.88 9.07 13.49
CA HIS A 30 7.70 9.29 12.64
C HIS A 30 8.06 9.75 11.21
N SER A 31 9.34 9.66 10.83
CA SER A 31 9.83 10.05 9.50
C SER A 31 10.58 8.91 8.80
N GLN A 32 10.38 7.68 9.27
CA GLN A 32 11.07 6.51 8.77
C GLN A 32 10.55 6.11 7.39
N ARG A 33 11.45 5.63 6.53
CA ARG A 33 11.11 4.94 5.28
C ARG A 33 11.30 3.44 5.50
N LEU A 34 10.20 2.73 5.66
CA LEU A 34 10.18 1.31 5.96
C LEU A 34 10.14 0.42 4.70
N GLU A 35 9.97 1.02 3.53
CA GLU A 35 9.87 0.33 2.25
C GLU A 35 11.02 -0.67 2.10
N SER A 36 12.28 -0.23 2.27
CA SER A 36 13.48 -1.07 2.18
C SER A 36 13.48 -2.29 3.11
N TYR A 37 12.91 -2.17 4.31
CA TYR A 37 12.78 -3.31 5.22
C TYR A 37 11.82 -4.35 4.64
N PHE A 38 10.65 -3.92 4.16
CA PHE A 38 9.66 -4.81 3.56
C PHE A 38 10.10 -5.39 2.21
N GLN A 39 10.92 -4.70 1.42
CA GLN A 39 11.43 -5.25 0.14
C GLN A 39 12.24 -6.54 0.33
N SER A 40 12.90 -6.67 1.48
CA SER A 40 13.69 -7.86 1.81
C SER A 40 12.83 -9.08 2.22
N ILE A 41 11.52 -8.89 2.43
CA ILE A 41 10.61 -9.93 2.89
C ILE A 41 9.88 -10.55 1.69
N PRO A 42 10.15 -11.82 1.34
CA PRO A 42 9.50 -12.44 0.19
C PRO A 42 7.99 -12.57 0.35
N ARG A 43 7.27 -12.44 -0.78
CA ARG A 43 5.80 -12.56 -0.87
C ARG A 43 5.00 -11.49 -0.12
N ILE A 44 5.63 -10.41 0.35
CA ILE A 44 4.92 -9.18 0.69
C ILE A 44 4.95 -8.30 -0.56
N GLN A 45 3.77 -7.90 -1.03
CA GLN A 45 3.67 -6.90 -2.09
C GLN A 45 3.57 -5.52 -1.45
N MET A 46 4.29 -4.55 -1.98
CA MET A 46 4.23 -3.16 -1.52
C MET A 46 3.62 -2.30 -2.61
N VAL A 47 2.81 -1.34 -2.21
CA VAL A 47 2.10 -0.43 -3.11
C VAL A 47 2.24 0.99 -2.57
N SER A 48 2.48 1.95 -3.45
CA SER A 48 2.51 3.38 -3.10
C SER A 48 1.44 4.13 -3.89
N CYS A 49 0.77 5.09 -3.24
CA CYS A 49 -0.33 5.85 -3.85
C CYS A 49 0.02 7.35 -3.94
N PRO A 50 0.58 7.82 -5.07
CA PRO A 50 1.08 9.20 -5.18
C PRO A 50 0.00 10.25 -5.46
N THR A 51 -1.20 9.84 -5.88
CA THR A 51 -2.32 10.75 -6.20
C THR A 51 -3.61 10.26 -5.58
N PRO A 52 -4.60 11.14 -5.31
CA PRO A 52 -5.94 10.73 -4.90
C PRO A 52 -6.58 9.71 -5.87
N TYR A 53 -6.37 9.85 -7.19
CA TYR A 53 -6.85 8.88 -8.18
C TYR A 53 -6.25 7.49 -7.97
N ASN A 54 -4.93 7.43 -7.78
CA ASN A 54 -4.21 6.18 -7.51
C ASN A 54 -4.63 5.59 -6.16
N ALA A 55 -4.82 6.42 -5.13
CA ALA A 55 -5.22 5.96 -3.80
C ALA A 55 -6.57 5.22 -3.82
N LYS A 56 -7.60 5.76 -4.50
CA LYS A 56 -8.90 5.08 -4.63
C LYS A 56 -8.77 3.76 -5.40
N GLY A 57 -8.09 3.77 -6.55
CA GLY A 57 -7.99 2.59 -7.42
C GLY A 57 -7.11 1.47 -6.87
N LEU A 58 -5.93 1.82 -6.33
CA LEU A 58 -4.96 0.87 -5.79
C LEU A 58 -5.40 0.30 -4.43
N MET A 59 -6.07 1.09 -3.58
CA MET A 59 -6.63 0.56 -2.32
C MET A 59 -7.66 -0.55 -2.60
N LYS A 60 -8.54 -0.34 -3.59
CA LYS A 60 -9.51 -1.35 -4.00
C LYS A 60 -8.82 -2.59 -4.57
N ALA A 61 -7.86 -2.39 -5.47
CA ALA A 61 -7.07 -3.47 -6.04
C ALA A 61 -6.35 -4.29 -4.95
N ALA A 62 -5.79 -3.60 -3.94
CA ALA A 62 -5.11 -4.24 -2.83
C ALA A 62 -6.06 -5.13 -2.01
N ILE A 63 -7.22 -4.60 -1.63
CA ILE A 63 -8.25 -5.34 -0.88
C ILE A 63 -8.74 -6.57 -1.67
N TRP A 64 -8.88 -6.46 -3.00
CA TRP A 64 -9.37 -7.55 -3.84
C TRP A 64 -8.31 -8.56 -4.27
N SER A 65 -7.03 -8.26 -4.09
CA SER A 65 -5.92 -9.14 -4.52
C SER A 65 -5.88 -10.48 -3.78
N GLY A 66 -6.36 -10.53 -2.53
CA GLY A 66 -6.23 -11.68 -1.64
C GLY A 66 -4.79 -11.99 -1.18
N ASN A 67 -3.84 -11.11 -1.48
CA ASN A 67 -2.44 -11.19 -1.09
C ASN A 67 -2.13 -10.26 0.09
N PRO A 68 -1.08 -10.54 0.88
CA PRO A 68 -0.63 -9.62 1.91
C PRO A 68 0.04 -8.41 1.26
N ILE A 69 -0.58 -7.23 1.44
CA ILE A 69 -0.12 -5.97 0.85
C ILE A 69 0.22 -4.96 1.94
N VAL A 70 1.36 -4.28 1.77
CA VAL A 70 1.69 -3.08 2.53
C VAL A 70 1.48 -1.86 1.64
N LEU A 71 0.53 -1.01 2.00
CA LEU A 71 0.16 0.18 1.26
C LEU A 71 0.72 1.43 1.95
N PHE A 72 1.69 2.07 1.28
CA PHE A 72 2.35 3.27 1.77
C PHE A 72 1.66 4.54 1.26
N GLU A 73 1.28 5.39 2.21
CA GLU A 73 0.61 6.66 1.94
C GLU A 73 1.54 7.81 2.30
N HIS A 74 1.93 8.65 1.33
CA HIS A 74 2.82 9.76 1.66
C HIS A 74 2.06 10.83 2.47
N VAL A 75 2.47 11.08 3.72
CA VAL A 75 1.75 11.98 4.66
C VAL A 75 1.48 13.37 4.07
N LEU A 76 2.48 13.95 3.40
CA LEU A 76 2.35 15.28 2.77
C LEU A 76 1.28 15.35 1.67
N LEU A 77 0.86 14.21 1.12
CA LEU A 77 -0.10 14.13 0.02
C LEU A 77 -1.54 13.97 0.48
N TYR A 78 -1.80 13.78 1.78
CA TYR A 78 -3.18 13.61 2.27
C TYR A 78 -4.10 14.79 1.99
N ASN A 79 -3.54 16.00 1.87
CA ASN A 79 -4.31 17.20 1.56
C ASN A 79 -4.38 17.52 0.06
N LEU A 80 -3.77 16.69 -0.80
CA LEU A 80 -3.87 16.85 -2.25
C LEU A 80 -5.32 16.58 -2.69
N LYS A 81 -5.88 17.49 -3.48
CA LYS A 81 -7.25 17.39 -4.00
C LYS A 81 -7.19 17.31 -5.51
N GLU A 82 -7.90 16.33 -6.05
CA GLU A 82 -8.06 16.12 -7.48
C GLU A 82 -9.52 15.80 -7.77
N TRP A 83 -9.95 15.98 -9.02
CA TRP A 83 -11.23 15.45 -9.47
C TRP A 83 -11.10 13.93 -9.61
N ILE A 84 -12.05 13.20 -9.01
CA ILE A 84 -12.06 11.74 -9.00
C ILE A 84 -13.36 11.29 -9.64
N PRO A 85 -13.31 10.38 -10.64
CA PRO A 85 -14.52 9.80 -11.21
C PRO A 85 -15.38 9.15 -10.11
N ASP A 86 -16.68 9.37 -10.15
CA ASP A 86 -17.62 8.72 -9.22
C ASP A 86 -17.79 7.24 -9.57
N GLU A 87 -17.55 6.87 -10.83
CA GLU A 87 -17.60 5.50 -11.30
C GLU A 87 -16.64 4.59 -10.52
N GLU A 88 -17.00 3.31 -10.53
CA GLU A 88 -16.15 2.25 -10.01
C GLU A 88 -14.99 2.01 -10.98
N TYR A 89 -13.77 2.10 -10.45
CA TYR A 89 -12.56 1.76 -11.17
C TYR A 89 -11.56 1.11 -10.22
N VAL A 90 -10.72 0.26 -10.80
CA VAL A 90 -9.62 -0.44 -10.12
C VAL A 90 -8.39 -0.29 -10.98
N LEU A 91 -7.26 -0.08 -10.33
CA LEU A 91 -5.97 0.02 -11.01
C LEU A 91 -5.19 -1.27 -10.87
N SER A 92 -4.27 -1.51 -11.81
CA SER A 92 -3.35 -2.64 -11.71
C SER A 92 -2.36 -2.42 -10.57
N LEU A 93 -2.08 -3.47 -9.80
CA LEU A 93 -1.02 -3.46 -8.78
C LEU A 93 0.38 -3.70 -9.35
N GLU A 94 0.49 -4.09 -10.63
CA GLU A 94 1.77 -4.42 -11.28
C GLU A 94 2.40 -3.21 -11.98
N GLU A 95 1.63 -2.14 -12.17
CA GLU A 95 2.06 -0.91 -12.84
C GLU A 95 2.31 0.25 -11.85
N SER A 96 2.26 -0.02 -10.54
CA SER A 96 2.31 0.99 -9.45
C SER A 96 3.71 1.30 -8.93
#